data_AF-A0A3C0JC75-F1
#
_entry.id   AF-A0A3C0JC75-F1
#
_cell.length_a   1.000
_cell.length_b   1.000
_cell.length_c   1.000
_cell.angle_alpha   90.00
_cell.angle_beta   90.00
_cell.angle_gamma   90.00
#
_symmetry.space_group_name_H-M   'P 1'
#
loop_
_entity.id
_entity.type
_entity.pdbx_description
1 polymer ?
#
loop_
_entity_poly.entity_id
_entity_poly.type
_entity_poly.pdbx_seq_one_letter_code
_entity_poly.pdbx_strand_id
1 'polypeptide(L)'
;ELRSTGAARALEEATLADADAPALRAGLEKAGLKQERRALRLHPVDLSWRWPDADTLELSFALPPGSYATAVLHELGQCQNSSAASG
;
A
#
# COMPACT_ATOMS: atom_id res chain seq x y z
N GLU A 1 -16.95 -16.79 -3.04
CA GLU A 1 -17.48 -16.22 -1.79
C GLU A 1 -16.46 -15.27 -1.18
N LEU A 2 -16.93 -14.18 -0.55
CA LEU A 2 -16.08 -13.27 0.22
C LEU A 2 -15.50 -14.05 1.42
N ARG A 3 -14.17 -14.02 1.62
CA ARG A 3 -13.55 -14.62 2.81
C ARG A 3 -13.82 -13.85 4.11
N SER A 4 -14.30 -12.61 4.01
CA SER A 4 -14.70 -11.77 5.15
C SER A 4 -16.10 -12.18 5.63
N THR A 5 -16.30 -12.20 6.95
CA THR A 5 -17.58 -12.53 7.58
C THR A 5 -17.92 -11.51 8.67
N GLY A 6 -19.17 -11.50 9.12
CA GLY A 6 -19.64 -10.64 10.21
C GLY A 6 -19.35 -9.15 9.97
N ALA A 7 -18.85 -8.46 11.01
CA ALA A 7 -18.57 -7.03 10.98
C ALA A 7 -17.52 -6.63 9.92
N ALA A 8 -16.52 -7.48 9.66
CA ALA A 8 -15.51 -7.21 8.64
C ALA A 8 -16.11 -7.16 7.24
N ARG A 9 -17.05 -8.07 6.95
CA ARG A 9 -17.79 -8.07 5.67
C ARG A 9 -18.64 -6.81 5.54
N ALA A 10 -19.38 -6.44 6.57
CA ALA A 10 -20.22 -5.25 6.55
C ALA A 10 -19.40 -3.97 6.29
N LEU A 11 -18.20 -3.87 6.89
CA LEU A 11 -17.29 -2.76 6.65
C LEU A 11 -16.78 -2.74 5.20
N GLU A 12 -16.31 -3.87 4.66
CA GLU A 12 -15.84 -3.97 3.28
C GLU A 12 -16.97 -3.61 2.27
N GLU A 13 -18.19 -4.10 2.49
CA GLU A 13 -19.35 -3.78 1.64
C GLU A 13 -19.74 -2.30 1.72
N ALA A 14 -19.69 -1.69 2.91
CA ALA A 14 -19.99 -0.27 3.09
C ALA A 14 -18.96 0.65 2.43
N THR A 15 -17.66 0.31 2.49
CA THR A 15 -16.61 1.06 1.78
C THR A 15 -16.76 1.00 0.26
N LEU A 16 -17.34 -0.08 -0.26
CA LEU A 16 -17.59 -0.28 -1.69
C LEU A 16 -18.98 0.23 -2.15
N ALA A 17 -19.67 1.04 -1.35
CA ALA A 17 -20.96 1.63 -1.70
C ALA A 17 -20.86 2.86 -2.63
N ASP A 18 -19.65 3.29 -2.97
CA ASP A 18 -19.42 4.42 -3.89
C ASP A 18 -19.98 4.13 -5.30
N ALA A 19 -20.43 5.18 -5.99
CA ALA A 19 -21.12 5.10 -7.27
C ALA A 19 -20.29 4.42 -8.38
N ASP A 20 -18.96 4.52 -8.31
CA ASP A 20 -18.05 3.92 -9.29
C ASP A 20 -17.74 2.43 -9.02
N ALA A 21 -17.98 1.96 -7.79
CA ALA A 21 -17.64 0.60 -7.38
C ALA A 21 -18.37 -0.50 -8.18
N PRO A 22 -19.68 -0.38 -8.53
CA PRO A 22 -20.38 -1.38 -9.34
C PRO A 22 -19.75 -1.58 -10.73
N ALA A 23 -19.35 -0.50 -11.40
CA ALA A 23 -18.75 -0.57 -12.74
C ALA A 23 -17.38 -1.25 -12.70
N LEU A 24 -16.54 -0.89 -11.71
CA LEU A 24 -15.24 -1.52 -11.50
C LEU A 24 -15.37 -3.01 -11.16
N ARG A 25 -16.29 -3.38 -10.26
CA ARG A 25 -16.55 -4.79 -9.90
C ARG A 25 -16.94 -5.62 -11.11
N ALA A 26 -17.91 -5.14 -11.90
CA ALA A 26 -18.34 -5.83 -13.11
C ALA A 26 -17.20 -5.99 -14.14
N GLY A 27 -16.32 -4.98 -14.26
CA GLY A 27 -15.15 -5.05 -15.13
C GLY A 27 -14.14 -6.11 -14.68
N LEU A 28 -13.81 -6.15 -13.39
CA LEU A 28 -12.88 -7.12 -12.81
C LEU A 28 -13.41 -8.55 -12.91
N GLU A 29 -14.72 -8.75 -12.68
CA GLU A 29 -15.39 -10.04 -12.84
C GLU A 29 -15.36 -10.53 -14.29
N LYS A 30 -15.66 -9.65 -15.26
CA LYS A 30 -15.57 -9.98 -16.70
C LYS A 30 -14.15 -10.33 -17.14
N ALA A 31 -13.14 -9.73 -16.52
CA ALA A 31 -11.74 -10.05 -16.77
C ALA A 31 -11.29 -11.35 -16.07
N GLY A 32 -12.17 -12.03 -15.31
CA GLY A 32 -11.88 -13.31 -14.67
C GLY A 32 -10.97 -13.20 -13.45
N LEU A 33 -10.79 -12.01 -12.89
CA LEU A 33 -9.97 -11.83 -11.69
C LEU A 33 -10.65 -12.49 -10.49
N LYS A 34 -9.85 -13.26 -9.75
CA LYS A 34 -10.28 -13.81 -8.46
C LYS A 34 -10.11 -12.74 -7.40
N GLN A 35 -10.99 -12.74 -6.41
CA GLN A 35 -10.81 -11.88 -5.26
C GLN A 35 -9.56 -12.30 -4.48
N GLU A 36 -8.59 -11.40 -4.40
CA GLU A 36 -7.38 -11.57 -3.61
C GLU A 36 -7.46 -10.78 -2.29
N ARG A 37 -6.58 -11.11 -1.36
CA ARG A 37 -6.49 -10.45 -0.05
C ARG A 37 -5.09 -9.89 0.10
N ARG A 38 -5.01 -8.60 0.41
CA ARG A 38 -3.76 -7.89 0.69
C ARG A 38 -3.76 -7.47 2.16
N ALA A 39 -2.60 -7.55 2.80
CA ALA A 39 -2.43 -6.99 4.14
C ALA A 39 -2.68 -5.47 4.09
N LEU A 40 -3.49 -4.96 5.01
CA LEU A 40 -3.82 -3.53 5.11
C LEU A 40 -2.71 -2.72 5.79
N ARG A 41 -1.77 -3.39 6.46
CA ARG A 41 -0.63 -2.77 7.12
C ARG A 41 0.65 -3.33 6.54
N LEU A 42 1.61 -2.44 6.32
CA LEU A 42 2.98 -2.79 5.99
C LEU A 42 3.82 -2.70 7.26
N HIS A 43 4.60 -3.74 7.54
CA HIS A 43 5.56 -3.74 8.63
C HIS A 43 6.97 -3.91 8.06
N PRO A 44 7.79 -2.84 8.02
CA PRO A 44 9.19 -2.95 7.66
C PRO A 44 9.92 -3.78 8.71
N VAL A 45 10.73 -4.74 8.27
CA VAL A 45 11.57 -5.56 9.16
C VAL A 45 13.01 -5.07 9.12
N ASP A 46 13.74 -5.32 10.20
CA ASP A 46 15.14 -4.89 10.37
C ASP A 46 15.35 -3.39 10.11
N LEU A 47 14.39 -2.58 10.54
CA LEU A 47 14.47 -1.12 10.41
C LEU A 47 15.61 -0.57 11.26
N SER A 48 16.56 0.07 10.59
CA SER A 48 17.63 0.85 11.20
C SER A 48 17.75 2.20 10.49
N TRP A 49 18.25 3.18 11.22
CA TRP A 49 18.46 4.52 10.69
C TRP A 49 19.71 5.16 11.27
N ARG A 50 20.27 6.11 10.52
CA ARG A 50 21.34 6.98 10.99
C ARG A 50 21.23 8.37 10.37
N TRP A 51 21.84 9.33 11.06
CA TRP A 51 22.00 10.70 10.60
C TRP A 51 23.48 10.90 10.24
N PRO A 52 23.88 10.70 8.97
CA PRO A 52 25.25 10.99 8.53
C PRO A 52 25.63 12.47 8.70
N ASP A 53 24.64 13.37 8.65
CA ASP A 53 24.77 14.79 8.96
C ASP A 53 23.45 15.34 9.54
N ALA A 54 23.39 16.66 9.77
CA ALA A 54 22.26 17.31 10.45
C ALA A 54 20.95 17.26 9.65
N ASP A 55 21.02 17.15 8.33
CA ASP A 55 19.88 17.33 7.42
C ASP A 55 19.59 16.08 6.57
N THR A 56 20.39 15.02 6.73
CA THR A 56 20.28 13.78 5.97
C THR A 56 19.90 12.62 6.88
N LEU A 57 18.78 11.96 6.57
CA LEU A 57 18.35 10.72 7.22
C LEU A 57 18.58 9.54 6.27
N GLU A 58 19.40 8.58 6.70
CA GLU A 58 19.58 7.31 6.00
C GLU A 58 18.75 6.22 6.69
N LEU A 59 17.96 5.49 5.89
CA LEU A 59 17.10 4.40 6.35
C LEU A 59 17.49 3.08 5.69
N SER A 60 17.50 2.01 6.46
CA SER A 60 17.69 0.65 5.98
C SER A 60 16.60 -0.25 6.56
N PHE A 61 15.89 -0.97 5.71
CA PHE A 61 14.82 -1.90 6.09
C PHE A 61 14.53 -2.89 4.97
N ALA A 62 13.94 -4.03 5.30
CA ALA A 62 13.42 -4.98 4.33
C ALA A 62 11.89 -4.96 4.30
N LEU A 63 11.32 -5.24 3.13
CA LEU A 63 9.88 -5.26 2.91
C LEU A 63 9.41 -6.62 2.39
N PRO A 64 8.19 -7.06 2.74
CA PRO A 64 7.60 -8.24 2.13
C PRO A 64 7.36 -8.02 0.61
N PRO A 65 7.36 -9.10 -0.19
CA PRO A 65 7.10 -9.02 -1.62
C PRO A 65 5.81 -8.25 -1.95
N GLY A 66 5.83 -7.48 -3.04
CA GLY A 66 4.69 -6.68 -3.49
C GLY A 66 4.45 -5.39 -2.69
N SER A 67 5.37 -5.00 -1.81
CA SER A 67 5.35 -3.73 -1.08
C SER A 67 6.36 -2.74 -1.64
N TYR A 68 6.11 -1.44 -1.45
CA TYR A 68 6.95 -0.37 -1.96
C TYR A 68 7.58 0.43 -0.82
N ALA A 69 8.86 0.77 -0.96
CA ALA A 69 9.57 1.62 0.02
C ALA A 69 8.94 3.01 0.15
N THR A 70 8.33 3.52 -0.92
CA THR A 70 7.57 4.77 -0.92
C THR A 70 6.41 4.77 0.09
N ALA A 71 5.83 3.61 0.41
CA ALA A 71 4.80 3.52 1.44
C ALA A 71 5.37 3.79 2.84
N VAL A 72 6.63 3.44 3.10
CA VAL A 72 7.31 3.78 4.36
C VAL A 72 7.68 5.26 4.38
N LEU A 73 8.22 5.78 3.27
CA LEU A 73 8.59 7.19 3.16
C LEU A 73 7.39 8.13 3.29
N HIS A 74 6.22 7.73 2.76
CA HIS A 74 4.98 8.49 2.87
C HIS A 74 4.58 8.76 4.33
N GLU A 75 4.86 7.82 5.24
CA GLU A 75 4.58 7.99 6.67
C GLU A 75 5.56 8.95 7.38
N LEU A 76 6.71 9.25 6.76
CA LEU A 76 7.69 10.22 7.28
C LEU A 76 7.37 11.65 6.84
N GLY A 77 6.45 11.83 5.89
CA GLY A 77 5.99 13.11 5.40
C GLY A 77 6.15 13.28 3.89
N GLN A 78 6.25 14.52 3.45
CA GLN A 78 6.36 14.86 2.03
C GLN A 78 7.77 14.52 1.51
N CYS A 79 7.89 13.39 0.81
CA CYS A 79 9.11 13.00 0.12
C CYS A 79 8.94 13.18 -1.40
N GLN A 80 9.93 13.80 -2.04
CA GLN A 80 9.99 13.91 -3.50
C GLN A 80 11.15 13.05 -4.00
N ASN A 81 10.91 12.36 -5.12
CA ASN A 81 11.97 11.59 -5.74
C ASN A 81 13.01 12.55 -6.35
N SER A 82 14.26 12.45 -5.92
CA SER A 82 15.34 13.33 -6.37
C SER A 82 16.00 12.86 -7.67
N SER A 83 15.40 11.91 -8.41
CA SER A 83 15.92 11.49 -9.72
C SER A 83 15.72 12.61 -10.75
N ALA A 84 16.53 13.66 -10.65
CA ALA A 84 16.85 14.54 -11.76
C ALA A 84 17.79 13.78 -12.70
N ALA A 85 17.57 13.97 -14.01
CA ALA A 85 18.24 13.29 -15.10
C ALA A 85 19.75 13.14 -14.89
N SER A 86 20.25 11.91 -15.00
CA SER A 86 21.62 11.68 -15.45
C SER A 86 21.67 12.13 -16.91
N GLY A 87 22.09 13.37 -17.14
CA GLY A 87 22.61 13.85 -18.42
C GLY A 87 24.08 13.50 -18.56
#